data_AF-A0A1J7BU35-F1
#
_entry.id   AF-A0A1J7BU35-F1
#
_cell.length_a   1.000
_cell.length_b   1.000
_cell.length_c   1.000
_cell.angle_alpha   90.00
_cell.angle_beta   90.00
_cell.angle_gamma   90.00
#
_symmetry.space_group_name_H-M   'P 1'
#
loop_
_entity.id
_entity.type
_entity.pdbx_description
1 polymer ?
#
loop_
_entity_poly.entity_id
_entity_poly.type
_entity_poly.pdbx_seq_one_letter_code
_entity_poly.pdbx_strand_id
1 'polypeptide(L)'
;METTNHNRIKVSDLETGAPNKTLITNQNGELEFSEAIASKQDLQSVLETGNSATKNMWIGDEGKQIFIGAESEDAVQVGSGGMAGLSRKSTFIGKNAGNGTIQEMVTALGYYAGAGNQHPRAIILGACGSTVYTTAPNQLAIGTNDAYKTIRFNTDVQTDLDLNFPSTSGTLVTSDNFKTVNGESIVGNGNIDLSNKQDIANQLEVGTSQTIQSNWHGKTVLFTTSCTITVPASLPQSFIFNGITLPGVNVTWAITAPHTWLFGTPAVTAEKQIFTFTKRGNTNSVLLLGV
;
A
#
# COMPACT_ATOMS: atom_id res chain seq x y z
N MET A 1 11.65 85.36 10.84
CA MET A 1 12.36 84.65 9.75
C MET A 1 12.97 83.42 10.36
N GLU A 2 12.38 82.25 10.14
CA GLU A 2 13.01 80.99 10.54
C GLU A 2 14.16 80.72 9.56
N THR A 3 15.39 80.90 10.05
CA THR A 3 16.57 80.38 9.37
C THR A 3 16.51 78.87 9.51
N THR A 4 16.02 78.21 8.47
CA THR A 4 16.07 76.76 8.42
C THR A 4 17.53 76.35 8.29
N ASN A 5 18.06 75.67 9.32
CA ASN A 5 19.39 75.05 9.32
C ASN A 5 19.38 73.85 8.36
N HIS A 6 19.30 74.14 7.07
CA HIS A 6 19.49 73.14 6.03
C HIS A 6 20.97 73.03 5.74
N ASN A 7 21.50 71.80 5.77
CA ASN A 7 22.80 71.52 5.21
C ASN A 7 22.78 71.87 3.71
N ARG A 8 23.58 72.85 3.31
CA ARG A 8 23.71 73.27 1.92
C ARG A 8 25.07 72.84 1.41
N ILE A 9 25.07 71.91 0.45
CA ILE A 9 26.22 71.66 -0.41
C ILE A 9 26.12 72.55 -1.64
N LYS A 10 27.23 73.16 -2.05
CA LYS A 10 27.26 73.84 -3.34
C LYS A 10 27.47 72.78 -4.42
N VAL A 11 26.81 72.95 -5.56
CA VAL A 11 26.99 72.06 -6.73
C VAL A 11 28.47 71.98 -7.14
N SER A 12 29.24 73.06 -6.96
CA SER A 12 30.69 73.09 -7.16
C SER A 12 31.47 72.06 -6.32
N ASP A 13 30.97 71.73 -5.14
CA ASP A 13 31.59 70.74 -4.24
C ASP A 13 31.34 69.31 -4.74
N LEU A 14 30.31 69.10 -5.58
CA LEU A 14 30.04 67.83 -6.28
C LEU A 14 30.82 67.73 -7.61
N GLU A 15 31.07 68.86 -8.27
CA GLU A 15 31.73 68.92 -9.59
C GLU A 15 33.26 68.82 -9.53
N THR A 16 33.87 69.17 -8.39
CA THR A 16 35.32 69.00 -8.14
C THR A 16 35.67 67.59 -7.61
N GLY A 17 34.72 66.66 -7.77
CA GLY A 17 34.62 65.37 -7.09
C GLY A 17 35.94 64.61 -6.95
N ALA A 18 36.29 64.30 -5.71
CA ALA A 18 37.21 63.21 -5.43
C ALA A 18 36.48 61.90 -5.85
N PRO A 19 36.94 61.20 -6.91
CA PRO A 19 36.32 59.96 -7.31
C PRO A 19 36.38 58.95 -6.15
N ASN A 20 35.35 58.12 -6.02
CA ASN A 20 35.22 57.11 -4.96
C ASN A 20 35.15 57.70 -3.53
N LYS A 21 34.37 58.76 -3.33
CA LYS A 21 33.95 59.21 -1.99
C LYS A 21 32.44 59.23 -1.87
N THR A 22 31.95 58.96 -0.67
CA THR A 22 30.52 59.02 -0.37
C THR A 22 30.26 60.20 0.54
N LEU A 23 29.23 60.98 0.24
CA LEU A 23 28.81 62.06 1.10
C LEU A 23 28.02 61.48 2.29
N ILE A 24 28.47 61.78 3.50
CA ILE A 24 27.84 61.35 4.75
C ILE A 24 27.53 62.54 5.64
N THR A 25 26.62 62.37 6.60
CA THR A 25 26.41 63.36 7.66
C THR A 25 27.27 62.98 8.87
N ASN A 26 28.10 63.90 9.36
CA ASN A 26 28.98 63.69 10.50
C ASN A 26 28.22 63.81 11.85
N GLN A 27 28.92 63.60 12.97
CA GLN A 27 28.32 63.62 14.31
C GLN A 27 27.74 64.99 14.71
N ASN A 28 28.19 66.07 14.07
CA ASN A 28 27.69 67.43 14.29
C ASN A 28 26.49 67.75 13.39
N GLY A 29 26.08 66.82 12.53
CA GLY A 29 24.98 67.02 11.58
C GLY A 29 25.40 67.69 10.28
N GLU A 30 26.69 67.86 9.97
CA GLU A 30 27.18 68.49 8.74
C GLU A 30 27.49 67.45 7.66
N LEU A 31 27.41 67.84 6.38
CA LEU A 31 27.75 66.95 5.26
C LEU A 31 29.25 66.98 4.97
N GLU A 32 29.90 65.81 4.96
CA GLU A 32 31.32 65.65 4.64
C GLU A 32 31.55 64.46 3.69
N PHE A 33 32.65 64.51 2.93
CA PHE A 33 33.06 63.39 2.09
C PHE A 33 33.85 62.38 2.92
N SER A 34 33.28 61.20 3.12
CA SER A 34 34.01 60.04 3.63
C SER A 34 34.65 59.28 2.48
N GLU A 35 35.79 58.65 2.72
CA GLU A 35 36.36 57.71 1.75
C GLU A 35 35.28 56.66 1.42
N ALA A 36 35.10 56.33 0.14
CA ALA A 36 34.25 55.20 -0.18
C ALA A 36 34.84 54.00 0.55
N ILE A 37 34.04 53.40 1.42
CA ILE A 37 34.40 52.22 2.18
C ILE A 37 34.98 51.20 1.18
N ALA A 38 36.31 51.04 1.17
CA ALA A 38 37.03 50.12 0.29
C ALA A 38 36.66 48.65 0.56
N SER A 39 35.80 48.41 1.55
CA SER A 39 35.31 47.09 1.95
C SER A 39 33.89 46.77 1.47
N LYS A 40 33.30 47.50 0.52
CA LYS A 40 32.31 46.84 -0.35
C LYS A 40 33.10 45.84 -1.19
N GLN A 41 33.31 44.65 -0.62
CA GLN A 41 33.61 43.49 -1.43
C GLN A 41 32.51 43.46 -2.50
N ASP A 42 32.87 43.77 -3.73
CA ASP A 42 32.02 43.44 -4.87
C ASP A 42 31.66 41.96 -4.72
N LEU A 43 30.42 41.57 -5.03
CA LEU A 43 30.05 40.15 -5.08
C LEU A 43 31.11 39.35 -5.86
N GLN A 44 31.67 39.96 -6.90
CA GLN A 44 32.74 39.42 -7.72
C GLN A 44 34.03 39.15 -6.91
N SER A 45 34.44 40.04 -5.99
CA SER A 45 35.61 39.81 -5.15
C SER A 45 35.35 38.80 -4.03
N VAL A 46 34.13 38.73 -3.49
CA VAL A 46 33.71 37.64 -2.56
C VAL A 46 33.79 36.28 -3.25
N LEU A 47 33.36 36.22 -4.52
CA LEU A 47 33.36 35.00 -5.33
C LEU A 47 34.78 34.57 -5.77
N GLU A 48 35.68 35.52 -6.05
CA GLU A 48 37.03 35.24 -6.55
C GLU A 48 38.08 35.03 -5.45
N THR A 49 37.98 35.73 -4.31
CA THR A 49 38.90 35.53 -3.17
C THR A 49 38.45 34.45 -2.18
N GLY A 50 37.23 33.94 -2.35
CA GLY A 50 36.77 32.71 -1.71
C GLY A 50 37.57 31.52 -2.23
N ASN A 51 38.68 31.25 -1.57
CA ASN A 51 39.51 30.03 -1.58
C ASN A 51 39.23 29.09 -2.78
N SER A 52 40.14 29.07 -3.75
CA SER A 52 40.12 28.17 -4.92
C SER A 52 40.07 26.66 -4.60
N ALA A 53 39.89 26.27 -3.34
CA ALA A 53 39.66 24.90 -2.92
C ALA A 53 38.18 24.47 -2.98
N THR A 54 37.19 25.38 -3.01
CA THR A 54 35.79 24.97 -3.24
C THR A 54 35.02 26.06 -4.00
N LYS A 55 34.37 25.70 -5.12
CA LYS A 55 33.42 26.57 -5.85
C LYS A 55 32.12 26.74 -5.07
N ASN A 56 32.22 27.12 -3.79
CA ASN A 56 31.12 27.18 -2.86
C ASN A 56 30.79 28.65 -2.59
N MET A 57 29.65 29.11 -3.09
CA MET A 57 29.08 30.40 -2.70
C MET A 57 28.54 30.27 -1.28
N TRP A 58 29.12 31.04 -0.37
CA TRP A 58 28.74 31.05 1.04
C TRP A 58 27.72 32.16 1.27
N ILE A 59 26.47 31.80 1.56
CA ILE A 59 25.43 32.78 1.93
C ILE A 59 24.91 32.40 3.32
N GLY A 60 25.31 33.14 4.35
CA GLY A 60 24.84 32.87 5.71
C GLY A 60 25.47 33.69 6.83
N ASP A 61 24.72 33.86 7.92
CA ASP A 61 25.18 34.38 9.23
C ASP A 61 25.39 33.19 10.20
N GLU A 62 26.03 33.41 11.36
CA GLU A 62 26.31 32.40 12.39
C GLU A 62 25.06 31.54 12.70
N GLY A 63 25.03 30.32 12.13
CA GLY A 63 23.96 29.34 12.33
C GLY A 63 22.98 29.11 11.16
N LYS A 64 23.03 29.88 10.07
CA LYS A 64 22.23 29.66 8.86
C LYS A 64 23.08 29.74 7.60
N GLN A 65 23.75 28.63 7.28
CA GLN A 65 24.63 28.53 6.12
C GLN A 65 23.88 27.89 4.95
N ILE A 66 23.85 28.57 3.81
CA ILE A 66 23.56 27.97 2.52
C ILE A 66 24.90 27.76 1.82
N PHE A 67 25.31 26.49 1.71
CA PHE A 67 26.37 26.08 0.80
C PHE A 67 25.75 25.94 -0.57
N ILE A 68 26.19 26.71 -1.57
CA ILE A 68 25.93 26.41 -2.98
C ILE A 68 27.28 26.11 -3.60
N GLY A 69 27.63 24.84 -3.65
CA GLY A 69 28.79 24.39 -4.39
C GLY A 69 29.09 22.92 -4.17
N ALA A 70 29.91 22.41 -5.08
CA ALA A 70 30.17 21.01 -5.26
C ALA A 70 31.64 20.72 -4.93
N GLU A 71 31.91 19.78 -4.03
CA GLU A 71 33.26 19.22 -3.88
C GLU A 71 33.59 18.21 -5.01
N SER A 72 32.60 17.86 -5.84
CA SER A 72 32.66 16.89 -6.94
C SER A 72 31.98 17.46 -8.19
N GLU A 73 32.43 17.08 -9.40
CA GLU A 73 31.77 17.43 -10.66
C GLU A 73 30.24 17.19 -10.60
N ASP A 74 29.47 18.23 -10.88
CA ASP A 74 28.01 18.23 -11.06
C ASP A 74 27.09 18.01 -9.84
N ALA A 75 27.58 18.19 -8.60
CA ALA A 75 26.71 18.12 -7.42
C ALA A 75 26.12 19.49 -7.01
N VAL A 76 24.87 19.50 -6.53
CA VAL A 76 24.25 20.72 -5.96
C VAL A 76 23.83 20.43 -4.52
N GLN A 77 24.39 21.18 -3.58
CA GLN A 77 23.91 21.19 -2.19
C GLN A 77 23.21 22.51 -1.92
N VAL A 78 22.16 22.48 -1.09
CA VAL A 78 21.48 23.66 -0.53
C VAL A 78 21.00 23.31 0.89
N GLY A 79 21.71 23.71 1.94
CA GLY A 79 21.30 23.46 3.33
C GLY A 79 22.43 23.56 4.35
N SER A 80 22.13 23.32 5.62
CA SER A 80 23.11 23.31 6.72
C SER A 80 23.45 21.87 7.16
N GLY A 81 24.74 21.48 7.15
CA GLY A 81 25.20 20.16 7.61
C GLY A 81 26.52 19.72 6.96
N GLY A 82 27.40 19.07 7.74
CA GLY A 82 28.72 18.62 7.29
C GLY A 82 28.65 17.47 6.27
N MET A 83 29.53 17.50 5.27
CA MET A 83 29.61 16.49 4.21
C MET A 83 30.76 15.51 4.45
N ALA A 84 30.54 14.25 4.11
CA ALA A 84 31.59 13.24 4.03
C ALA A 84 31.46 12.46 2.71
N GLY A 85 32.07 12.95 1.64
CA GLY A 85 32.24 12.19 0.39
C GLY A 85 31.10 12.33 -0.61
N LEU A 86 31.04 13.49 -1.26
CA LEU A 86 30.17 13.70 -2.42
C LEU A 86 30.55 12.77 -3.59
N SER A 87 29.53 12.19 -4.21
CA SER A 87 29.63 11.45 -5.46
C SER A 87 28.98 12.23 -6.61
N ARG A 88 29.43 11.98 -7.84
CA ARG A 88 29.09 12.75 -9.05
C ARG A 88 27.57 12.84 -9.26
N LYS A 89 27.11 13.99 -9.79
CA LYS A 89 25.72 14.22 -10.25
C LYS A 89 24.63 14.07 -9.18
N SER A 90 24.94 14.39 -7.92
CA SER A 90 24.01 14.24 -6.81
C SER A 90 23.42 15.59 -6.36
N THR A 91 22.17 15.62 -5.91
CA THR A 91 21.49 16.83 -5.43
C THR A 91 21.02 16.65 -4.00
N PHE A 92 21.39 17.56 -3.10
CA PHE A 92 21.01 17.54 -1.69
C PHE A 92 20.38 18.86 -1.27
N ILE A 93 19.12 18.84 -0.87
CA ILE A 93 18.42 20.06 -0.42
C ILE A 93 17.83 19.79 0.96
N GLY A 94 18.30 20.51 1.98
CA GLY A 94 17.81 20.41 3.35
C GLY A 94 18.90 20.28 4.39
N LYS A 95 18.54 20.53 5.65
CA LYS A 95 19.47 20.39 6.78
C LYS A 95 19.89 18.93 6.96
N ASN A 96 21.19 18.67 6.98
CA ASN A 96 21.82 17.35 7.04
C ASN A 96 21.41 16.37 5.92
N ALA A 97 20.87 16.87 4.80
CA ALA A 97 20.62 16.03 3.63
C ALA A 97 21.96 15.53 3.06
N GLY A 98 22.07 14.24 2.76
CA GLY A 98 23.31 13.65 2.24
C GLY A 98 24.48 13.57 3.25
N ASN A 99 24.21 13.69 4.56
CA ASN A 99 25.26 13.58 5.57
C ASN A 99 25.70 12.11 5.77
N GLY A 100 26.66 11.62 4.99
CA GLY A 100 27.20 10.25 5.04
C GLY A 100 27.93 9.87 3.76
N THR A 101 28.30 8.60 3.59
CA THR A 101 28.89 8.11 2.32
C THR A 101 27.81 8.02 1.25
N ILE A 102 27.88 8.89 0.24
CA ILE A 102 26.89 8.93 -0.83
C ILE A 102 27.47 8.32 -2.11
N GLN A 103 26.64 7.58 -2.86
CA GLN A 103 26.99 7.02 -4.17
C GLN A 103 26.44 7.90 -5.31
N GLU A 104 26.74 7.53 -6.57
CA GLU A 104 26.49 8.38 -7.74
C GLU A 104 24.98 8.60 -8.02
N MET A 105 24.61 9.78 -8.51
CA MET A 105 23.24 10.11 -8.95
C MET A 105 22.19 10.00 -7.84
N VAL A 106 22.50 10.48 -6.63
CA VAL A 106 21.53 10.52 -5.52
C VAL A 106 20.87 11.88 -5.43
N THR A 107 19.54 11.91 -5.39
CA THR A 107 18.76 13.11 -5.07
C THR A 107 18.16 12.96 -3.68
N ALA A 108 18.54 13.79 -2.73
CA ALA A 108 17.95 13.78 -1.38
C ALA A 108 17.38 15.15 -1.01
N LEU A 109 16.07 15.19 -0.72
CA LEU A 109 15.32 16.41 -0.42
C LEU A 109 14.66 16.27 0.95
N GLY A 110 15.00 17.18 1.87
CA GLY A 110 14.40 17.28 3.20
C GLY A 110 15.41 17.22 4.36
N TYR A 111 14.89 17.30 5.58
CA TYR A 111 15.68 17.22 6.81
C TYR A 111 16.20 15.79 7.02
N TYR A 112 17.53 15.60 7.06
CA TYR A 112 18.18 14.26 7.12
C TYR A 112 17.80 13.32 5.96
N ALA A 113 17.29 13.84 4.84
CA ALA A 113 17.04 13.03 3.66
C ALA A 113 18.36 12.46 3.14
N GLY A 114 18.47 11.12 3.06
CA GLY A 114 19.68 10.47 2.58
C GLY A 114 20.91 10.68 3.45
N ALA A 115 20.78 11.03 4.74
CA ALA A 115 21.92 10.94 5.66
C ALA A 115 22.36 9.47 5.78
N GLY A 116 23.65 9.20 6.00
CA GLY A 116 24.31 7.88 5.97
C GLY A 116 24.37 7.22 4.58
N ASN A 117 24.63 5.91 4.53
CA ASN A 117 25.02 5.22 3.29
C ASN A 117 23.86 5.10 2.30
N GLN A 118 23.99 5.72 1.13
CA GLN A 118 23.01 5.64 0.04
C GLN A 118 23.49 4.79 -1.13
N HIS A 119 22.54 4.15 -1.82
CA HIS A 119 22.80 3.42 -3.07
C HIS A 119 22.73 4.36 -4.29
N PRO A 120 23.33 4.00 -5.43
CA PRO A 120 23.35 4.85 -6.62
C PRO A 120 21.95 4.97 -7.23
N ARG A 121 21.71 6.08 -7.94
CA ARG A 121 20.45 6.33 -8.67
C ARG A 121 19.21 6.32 -7.75
N ALA A 122 19.38 6.83 -6.54
CA ALA A 122 18.33 6.92 -5.54
C ALA A 122 17.67 8.30 -5.53
N ILE A 123 16.36 8.36 -5.32
CA ILE A 123 15.63 9.58 -4.98
C ILE A 123 15.07 9.41 -3.58
N ILE A 124 15.35 10.35 -2.69
CA ILE A 124 15.04 10.28 -1.27
C ILE A 124 14.31 11.55 -0.86
N LEU A 125 13.06 11.40 -0.42
CA LEU A 125 12.23 12.49 0.06
C LEU A 125 11.98 12.27 1.55
N GLY A 126 12.70 13.01 2.39
CA GLY A 126 12.68 12.86 3.85
C GLY A 126 11.85 13.92 4.54
N ALA A 127 10.92 13.51 5.40
CA ALA A 127 10.24 14.40 6.34
C ALA A 127 10.89 14.34 7.73
N CYS A 128 10.76 15.44 8.47
CA CYS A 128 11.41 15.79 9.74
C CYS A 128 11.88 14.67 10.69
N GLY A 129 12.99 14.93 11.37
CA GLY A 129 13.39 14.26 12.60
C GLY A 129 14.21 12.98 12.43
N SER A 130 14.40 12.46 11.21
CA SER A 130 15.04 11.17 11.06
C SER A 130 15.48 10.74 9.66
N THR A 131 16.45 9.82 9.59
CA THR A 131 17.17 9.49 8.36
C THR A 131 16.48 8.50 7.42
N VAL A 132 16.11 8.92 6.21
CA VAL A 132 15.57 8.03 5.18
C VAL A 132 16.70 7.43 4.34
N TYR A 133 16.70 6.10 4.18
CA TYR A 133 17.67 5.35 3.39
C TYR A 133 17.00 4.53 2.29
N THR A 134 17.69 4.41 1.16
CA THR A 134 17.46 3.33 0.20
C THR A 134 18.11 2.04 0.67
N THR A 135 17.61 0.89 0.22
CA THR A 135 18.17 -0.44 0.51
C THR A 135 18.74 -1.13 -0.73
N ALA A 136 18.55 -0.53 -1.91
CA ALA A 136 19.08 -0.98 -3.17
C ALA A 136 19.25 0.21 -4.15
N PRO A 137 20.05 0.06 -5.22
CA PRO A 137 20.08 1.03 -6.32
C PRO A 137 18.71 1.24 -6.95
N ASN A 138 18.51 2.36 -7.66
CA ASN A 138 17.29 2.63 -8.43
C ASN A 138 16.02 2.55 -7.56
N GLN A 139 16.02 3.29 -6.45
CA GLN A 139 14.88 3.36 -5.54
C GLN A 139 14.42 4.80 -5.34
N LEU A 140 13.11 4.99 -5.31
CA LEU A 140 12.48 6.18 -4.73
C LEU A 140 12.02 5.83 -3.32
N ALA A 141 12.56 6.51 -2.31
CA ALA A 141 12.17 6.38 -0.91
C ALA A 141 11.51 7.67 -0.42
N ILE A 142 10.30 7.56 0.14
CA ILE A 142 9.54 8.70 0.68
C ILE A 142 9.10 8.37 2.11
N GLY A 143 9.44 9.22 3.09
CA GLY A 143 8.88 9.10 4.43
C GLY A 143 9.78 9.57 5.57
N THR A 144 9.70 8.88 6.71
CA THR A 144 10.54 9.07 7.90
C THR A 144 11.20 7.74 8.26
N ASN A 145 12.27 7.76 9.06
CA ASN A 145 13.01 6.54 9.44
C ASN A 145 12.33 5.65 10.48
N ASP A 146 11.11 5.99 10.91
CA ASP A 146 10.32 5.04 11.68
C ASP A 146 10.22 3.80 10.80
N ALA A 147 10.65 2.64 11.29
CA ALA A 147 10.81 1.39 10.51
C ALA A 147 9.56 0.97 9.70
N TYR A 148 8.45 1.65 9.92
CA TYR A 148 7.12 1.41 9.39
C TYR A 148 6.53 2.56 8.54
N LYS A 149 7.28 3.63 8.20
CA LYS A 149 6.72 4.81 7.50
C LYS A 149 7.40 5.22 6.19
N THR A 150 8.41 4.48 5.73
CA THR A 150 9.02 4.74 4.42
C THR A 150 8.32 3.93 3.33
N ILE A 151 7.72 4.61 2.36
CA ILE A 151 7.25 4.01 1.11
C ILE A 151 8.45 3.91 0.17
N ARG A 152 8.69 2.73 -0.39
CA ARG A 152 9.78 2.50 -1.34
C ARG A 152 9.22 2.00 -2.66
N PHE A 153 9.62 2.65 -3.74
CA PHE A 153 9.38 2.20 -5.10
C PHE A 153 10.70 1.67 -5.65
N ASN A 154 10.74 0.37 -5.93
CA ASN A 154 11.85 -0.19 -6.69
C ASN A 154 11.63 0.17 -8.16
N THR A 155 12.56 0.90 -8.77
CA THR A 155 12.44 1.32 -10.17
C THR A 155 13.18 0.39 -11.12
N ASP A 156 13.81 -0.67 -10.62
CA ASP A 156 14.52 -1.71 -11.40
C ASP A 156 13.68 -2.94 -11.74
N VAL A 157 12.39 -2.96 -11.39
CA VAL A 157 11.54 -4.12 -11.69
C VAL A 157 11.16 -4.11 -13.18
N GLN A 158 11.52 -5.20 -13.89
CA GLN A 158 11.05 -5.48 -15.26
C GLN A 158 9.58 -5.94 -15.31
N THR A 159 8.93 -6.05 -14.15
CA THR A 159 7.54 -6.49 -13.97
C THR A 159 6.72 -5.35 -13.35
N ASP A 160 5.43 -5.59 -13.12
CA ASP A 160 4.52 -4.65 -12.46
C ASP A 160 5.15 -4.03 -11.20
N LEU A 161 4.91 -2.72 -11.01
CA LEU A 161 5.48 -1.90 -9.95
C LEU A 161 5.31 -2.56 -8.57
N ASP A 162 6.42 -3.01 -7.98
CA ASP A 162 6.42 -3.61 -6.64
C ASP A 162 6.28 -2.49 -5.58
N LEU A 163 5.07 -2.33 -5.06
CA LEU A 163 4.78 -1.43 -3.94
C LEU A 163 5.13 -2.13 -2.63
N ASN A 164 6.38 -2.02 -2.22
CA ASN A 164 6.82 -2.52 -0.92
C ASN A 164 6.41 -1.54 0.19
N PHE A 165 5.21 -1.73 0.73
CA PHE A 165 4.78 -1.04 1.94
C PHE A 165 5.59 -1.58 3.13
N PRO A 166 6.10 -0.72 4.02
CA PRO A 166 6.88 -1.16 5.16
C PRO A 166 6.03 -2.07 6.07
N SER A 167 6.69 -2.93 6.84
CA SER A 167 6.19 -4.15 7.50
C SER A 167 4.97 -4.06 8.43
N THR A 168 4.28 -2.93 8.50
CA THR A 168 2.85 -2.96 8.84
C THR A 168 2.09 -3.50 7.64
N SER A 169 1.79 -4.80 7.68
CA SER A 169 0.70 -5.39 6.90
C SER A 169 -0.57 -4.57 7.17
N GLY A 170 -0.83 -3.55 6.37
CA GLY A 170 -2.13 -2.92 6.32
C GLY A 170 -3.08 -3.97 5.79
N THR A 171 -4.07 -4.36 6.58
CA THR A 171 -5.14 -5.23 6.10
C THR A 171 -5.89 -4.47 5.00
N LEU A 172 -5.56 -4.74 3.72
CA LEU A 172 -6.27 -4.15 2.57
C LEU A 172 -7.77 -4.43 2.66
N VAL A 173 -8.08 -5.60 3.23
CA VAL A 173 -9.42 -6.16 3.35
C VAL A 173 -9.41 -7.15 4.53
N THR A 174 -10.30 -6.96 5.50
CA THR A 174 -10.46 -7.90 6.62
C THR A 174 -11.38 -9.04 6.21
N SER A 175 -11.44 -10.09 7.03
CA SER A 175 -12.46 -11.11 6.88
C SER A 175 -13.89 -10.56 6.87
N ASP A 176 -14.10 -9.41 7.51
CA ASP A 176 -15.40 -8.76 7.58
C ASP A 176 -15.80 -8.06 6.28
N ASN A 177 -14.84 -7.80 5.39
CA ASN A 177 -15.10 -7.15 4.11
C ASN A 177 -15.54 -8.15 3.02
N PHE A 178 -15.22 -9.44 3.15
CA PHE A 178 -15.66 -10.48 2.20
C PHE A 178 -16.86 -11.25 2.72
N LYS A 179 -18.04 -10.71 2.43
CA LYS A 179 -19.33 -11.29 2.81
C LYS A 179 -20.13 -11.74 1.59
N THR A 180 -21.00 -12.74 1.78
CA THR A 180 -22.07 -13.05 0.83
C THR A 180 -23.06 -11.88 0.75
N VAL A 181 -23.94 -11.89 -0.25
CA VAL A 181 -25.03 -10.91 -0.39
C VAL A 181 -25.95 -10.85 0.84
N ASN A 182 -25.92 -11.89 1.69
CA ASN A 182 -26.70 -11.98 2.92
C ASN A 182 -25.88 -11.60 4.18
N GLY A 183 -24.65 -11.11 4.04
CA GLY A 183 -23.82 -10.64 5.15
C GLY A 183 -22.98 -11.72 5.86
N GLU A 184 -23.09 -12.98 5.45
CA GLU A 184 -22.29 -14.10 5.99
C GLU A 184 -20.84 -14.06 5.50
N SER A 185 -19.87 -14.37 6.36
CA SER A 185 -18.46 -14.45 5.97
C SER A 185 -18.24 -15.50 4.88
N ILE A 186 -17.53 -15.14 3.80
CA ILE A 186 -17.05 -16.10 2.78
C ILE A 186 -15.67 -16.65 3.15
N VAL A 187 -14.95 -15.96 4.03
CA VAL A 187 -13.62 -16.38 4.45
C VAL A 187 -13.70 -17.30 5.67
N GLY A 188 -13.03 -18.44 5.55
CA GLY A 188 -12.85 -19.49 6.56
C GLY A 188 -11.65 -20.35 6.14
N ASN A 189 -11.39 -21.47 6.83
CA ASN A 189 -10.19 -22.31 6.63
C ASN A 189 -10.09 -23.06 5.29
N GLY A 190 -10.84 -22.64 4.25
CA GLY A 190 -10.42 -22.90 2.87
C GLY A 190 -11.44 -23.51 1.93
N ASN A 191 -12.65 -23.90 2.36
CA ASN A 191 -13.66 -24.43 1.43
C ASN A 191 -15.02 -23.77 1.62
N ILE A 192 -15.63 -23.35 0.51
CA ILE A 192 -17.07 -23.10 0.45
C ILE A 192 -17.75 -24.47 0.48
N ASP A 193 -18.16 -24.92 1.67
CA ASP A 193 -18.84 -26.20 1.84
C ASP A 193 -20.28 -26.12 1.32
N LEU A 194 -20.50 -26.71 0.15
CA LEU A 194 -21.82 -26.85 -0.49
C LEU A 194 -22.41 -28.25 -0.33
N SER A 195 -21.79 -29.13 0.47
CA SER A 195 -22.16 -30.55 0.55
C SER A 195 -23.59 -30.82 1.04
N ASN A 196 -24.18 -29.87 1.78
CA ASN A 196 -25.56 -29.95 2.29
C ASN A 196 -26.54 -29.03 1.55
N LYS A 197 -26.15 -28.46 0.40
CA LYS A 197 -27.04 -27.63 -0.41
C LYS A 197 -27.64 -28.45 -1.55
N GLN A 198 -28.86 -28.11 -1.94
CA GLN A 198 -29.55 -28.77 -3.04
C GLN A 198 -28.80 -28.51 -4.35
N ASP A 199 -28.27 -29.57 -4.95
CA ASP A 199 -27.63 -29.54 -6.26
C ASP A 199 -28.68 -29.86 -7.32
N ILE A 200 -29.33 -28.81 -7.84
CA ILE A 200 -30.40 -28.94 -8.84
C ILE A 200 -29.84 -29.32 -10.22
N ALA A 201 -28.55 -29.06 -10.46
CA ALA A 201 -27.90 -29.34 -11.74
C ALA A 201 -27.54 -30.83 -11.89
N ASN A 202 -27.16 -31.51 -10.81
CA ASN A 202 -26.74 -32.91 -10.87
C ASN A 202 -27.80 -33.84 -10.26
N GLN A 203 -28.71 -34.30 -11.11
CA GLN A 203 -29.62 -35.41 -10.79
C GLN A 203 -28.83 -36.72 -10.66
N LEU A 204 -29.29 -37.62 -9.80
CA LEU A 204 -28.69 -38.94 -9.63
C LEU A 204 -29.58 -40.01 -10.27
N GLU A 205 -29.05 -40.74 -11.23
CA GLU A 205 -29.80 -41.83 -11.88
C GLU A 205 -29.63 -43.17 -11.16
N VAL A 206 -30.72 -43.91 -11.02
CA VAL A 206 -30.76 -45.23 -10.40
C VAL A 206 -31.42 -46.23 -11.34
N GLY A 207 -30.61 -47.14 -11.86
CA GLY A 207 -31.05 -48.22 -12.76
C GLY A 207 -31.05 -49.62 -12.15
N THR A 208 -30.63 -49.77 -10.89
CA THR A 208 -30.51 -51.09 -10.24
C THR A 208 -30.91 -51.03 -8.78
N SER A 209 -31.36 -52.18 -8.24
CA SER A 209 -31.61 -52.34 -6.81
C SER A 209 -30.36 -52.04 -6.00
N GLN A 210 -30.48 -51.18 -4.98
CA GLN A 210 -29.35 -50.77 -4.15
C GLN A 210 -29.81 -50.18 -2.80
N THR A 211 -28.84 -49.93 -1.93
CA THR A 211 -29.06 -49.16 -0.70
C THR A 211 -28.99 -47.67 -0.97
N ILE A 212 -29.80 -46.88 -0.27
CA ILE A 212 -29.74 -45.42 -0.32
C ILE A 212 -28.35 -44.97 0.14
N GLN A 213 -27.70 -44.14 -0.69
CA GLN A 213 -26.36 -43.61 -0.41
C GLN A 213 -26.46 -42.22 0.23
N SER A 214 -25.47 -41.85 1.04
CA SER A 214 -25.43 -40.54 1.71
C SER A 214 -25.39 -39.37 0.71
N ASN A 215 -24.83 -39.58 -0.47
CA ASN A 215 -24.76 -38.57 -1.53
C ASN A 215 -26.10 -38.27 -2.22
N TRP A 216 -27.19 -38.99 -1.88
CA TRP A 216 -28.53 -38.64 -2.36
C TRP A 216 -29.13 -37.47 -1.57
N HIS A 217 -28.56 -37.12 -0.41
CA HIS A 217 -29.07 -36.06 0.44
C HIS A 217 -29.18 -34.73 -0.33
N GLY A 218 -30.37 -34.14 -0.35
CA GLY A 218 -30.63 -32.87 -1.03
C GLY A 218 -30.60 -32.98 -2.55
N LYS A 219 -30.59 -34.17 -3.14
CA LYS A 219 -30.62 -34.35 -4.61
C LYS A 219 -32.00 -34.77 -5.10
N THR A 220 -32.19 -34.60 -6.41
CA THR A 220 -33.25 -35.28 -7.16
C THR A 220 -32.71 -36.60 -7.67
N VAL A 221 -33.38 -37.70 -7.34
CA VAL A 221 -33.03 -39.06 -7.73
C VAL A 221 -34.00 -39.55 -8.80
N LEU A 222 -33.49 -39.85 -9.99
CA LEU A 222 -34.26 -40.32 -11.14
C LEU A 222 -34.15 -41.84 -11.26
N PHE A 223 -35.26 -42.54 -11.08
CA PHE A 223 -35.31 -44.00 -11.24
C PHE A 223 -35.60 -44.34 -12.70
N THR A 224 -34.64 -45.00 -13.34
CA THR A 224 -34.66 -45.32 -14.78
C THR A 224 -35.01 -46.78 -15.05
N THR A 225 -35.07 -47.63 -14.03
CA THR A 225 -35.47 -49.04 -14.14
C THR A 225 -36.18 -49.49 -12.85
N SER A 226 -37.13 -50.41 -12.98
CA SER A 226 -37.83 -50.99 -11.83
C SER A 226 -36.84 -51.70 -10.90
N CYS A 227 -36.86 -51.36 -9.61
CA CYS A 227 -35.85 -51.83 -8.66
C CYS A 227 -36.36 -51.86 -7.22
N THR A 228 -35.58 -52.48 -6.35
CA THR A 228 -35.78 -52.46 -4.90
C THR A 228 -34.77 -51.53 -4.25
N ILE A 229 -35.25 -50.51 -3.55
CA ILE A 229 -34.42 -49.56 -2.82
C ILE A 229 -34.50 -49.85 -1.33
N THR A 230 -33.33 -50.06 -0.73
CA THR A 230 -33.21 -50.40 0.68
C THR A 230 -32.71 -49.20 1.49
N VAL A 231 -33.48 -48.78 2.48
CA VAL A 231 -33.01 -47.82 3.49
C VAL A 231 -31.95 -48.52 4.36
N PRO A 232 -30.71 -48.01 4.41
CA PRO A 232 -29.64 -48.63 5.20
C PRO A 232 -29.86 -48.46 6.71
N ALA A 233 -29.09 -49.19 7.52
CA ALA A 233 -29.15 -49.08 8.99
C ALA A 233 -28.71 -47.70 9.52
N SER A 234 -28.00 -46.90 8.72
CA SER A 234 -27.54 -45.56 9.09
C SER A 234 -27.75 -44.56 7.96
N LEU A 235 -28.35 -43.42 8.27
CA LEU A 235 -28.47 -42.26 7.40
C LEU A 235 -28.15 -40.98 8.17
N PRO A 236 -27.64 -39.92 7.51
CA PRO A 236 -27.45 -38.61 8.11
C PRO A 236 -28.69 -38.09 8.85
N GLN A 237 -28.49 -37.20 9.82
CA GLN A 237 -29.61 -36.54 10.48
C GLN A 237 -30.38 -35.66 9.48
N SER A 238 -31.71 -35.65 9.56
CA SER A 238 -32.56 -34.87 8.65
C SER A 238 -32.34 -35.17 7.16
N PHE A 239 -31.96 -36.41 6.83
CA PHE A 239 -31.73 -36.82 5.44
C PHE A 239 -33.01 -36.75 4.61
N ILE A 240 -32.95 -36.05 3.48
CA ILE A 240 -34.04 -35.87 2.53
C ILE A 240 -33.54 -36.02 1.09
N PHE A 241 -34.37 -36.57 0.20
CA PHE A 241 -34.23 -36.44 -1.26
C PHE A 241 -35.60 -36.48 -1.93
N ASN A 242 -35.68 -35.95 -3.15
CA ASN A 242 -36.87 -36.07 -4.00
C ASN A 242 -36.63 -37.14 -5.06
N GLY A 243 -37.57 -38.06 -5.22
CA GLY A 243 -37.50 -39.13 -6.21
C GLY A 243 -38.46 -38.90 -7.36
N ILE A 244 -38.06 -39.33 -8.57
CA ILE A 244 -38.89 -39.33 -9.77
C ILE A 244 -38.81 -40.72 -10.42
N THR A 245 -39.95 -41.34 -10.72
CA THR A 245 -40.01 -42.59 -11.49
C THR A 245 -40.33 -42.31 -12.96
N LEU A 246 -39.54 -42.88 -13.88
CA LEU A 246 -39.81 -42.79 -15.31
C LEU A 246 -40.98 -43.71 -15.75
N PRO A 247 -41.49 -43.56 -16.99
CA PRO A 247 -42.49 -44.47 -17.54
C PRO A 247 -42.03 -45.94 -17.49
N GLY A 248 -42.91 -46.85 -17.07
CA GLY A 248 -42.64 -48.28 -16.89
C GLY A 248 -41.78 -48.64 -15.67
N VAL A 249 -41.43 -47.68 -14.81
CA VAL A 249 -40.57 -47.89 -13.63
C VAL A 249 -41.40 -47.96 -12.36
N ASN A 250 -41.25 -49.06 -11.61
CA ASN A 250 -41.83 -49.24 -10.28
C ASN A 250 -40.71 -49.41 -9.24
N VAL A 251 -40.81 -48.70 -8.11
CA VAL A 251 -39.82 -48.79 -7.03
C VAL A 251 -40.43 -49.48 -5.82
N THR A 252 -39.82 -50.61 -5.44
CA THR A 252 -40.18 -51.34 -4.22
C THR A 252 -39.26 -50.91 -3.07
N TRP A 253 -39.81 -50.77 -1.88
CA TRP A 253 -39.08 -50.23 -0.73
C TRP A 253 -38.80 -51.31 0.31
N ALA A 254 -37.54 -51.37 0.74
CA ALA A 254 -37.10 -52.16 1.88
C ALA A 254 -36.45 -51.24 2.92
N ILE A 255 -36.42 -51.68 4.17
CA ILE A 255 -35.85 -50.91 5.27
C ILE A 255 -35.06 -51.82 6.19
N THR A 256 -33.86 -51.40 6.58
CA THR A 256 -33.02 -52.12 7.53
C THR A 256 -33.12 -51.48 8.91
N ALA A 257 -33.28 -52.31 9.95
CA ALA A 257 -33.25 -51.87 11.33
C ALA A 257 -31.92 -51.11 11.63
N PRO A 258 -31.93 -50.07 12.48
CA PRO A 258 -33.00 -49.69 13.40
C PRO A 258 -34.10 -48.80 12.79
N HIS A 259 -34.02 -48.44 11.50
CA HIS A 259 -35.01 -47.58 10.88
C HIS A 259 -36.38 -48.25 10.74
N THR A 260 -37.44 -47.44 10.84
CA THR A 260 -38.83 -47.88 10.66
C THR A 260 -39.61 -46.87 9.84
N TRP A 261 -40.60 -47.36 9.08
CA TRP A 261 -41.52 -46.49 8.36
C TRP A 261 -42.52 -45.86 9.32
N LEU A 262 -42.61 -44.53 9.32
CA LEU A 262 -43.46 -43.79 10.25
C LEU A 262 -44.95 -44.07 10.06
N PHE A 263 -45.38 -44.32 8.83
CA PHE A 263 -46.79 -44.55 8.46
C PHE A 263 -47.06 -45.99 8.00
N GLY A 264 -46.25 -46.95 8.46
CA GLY A 264 -46.30 -48.34 8.02
C GLY A 264 -45.56 -48.56 6.71
N THR A 265 -45.44 -49.83 6.29
CA THR A 265 -44.72 -50.19 5.07
C THR A 265 -45.37 -49.51 3.86
N PRO A 266 -44.61 -48.70 3.10
CA PRO A 266 -45.15 -47.99 1.95
C PRO A 266 -45.54 -48.96 0.83
N ALA A 267 -46.53 -48.57 0.03
CA ALA A 267 -46.83 -49.24 -1.22
C ALA A 267 -45.67 -49.09 -2.23
N VAL A 268 -45.69 -49.89 -3.29
CA VAL A 268 -44.79 -49.73 -4.43
C VAL A 268 -45.03 -48.36 -5.05
N THR A 269 -43.97 -47.57 -5.23
CA THR A 269 -44.07 -46.30 -5.97
C THR A 269 -44.17 -46.62 -7.46
N ALA A 270 -45.32 -46.31 -8.04
CA ALA A 270 -45.60 -46.56 -9.45
C ALA A 270 -44.81 -45.62 -10.39
N GLU A 271 -44.90 -45.85 -11.69
CA GLU A 271 -44.30 -45.01 -12.73
C GLU A 271 -44.85 -43.57 -12.72
N LYS A 272 -44.07 -42.62 -13.25
CA LYS A 272 -44.45 -41.20 -13.45
C LYS A 272 -44.86 -40.48 -12.15
N GLN A 273 -44.28 -40.86 -11.02
CA GLN A 273 -44.52 -40.23 -9.73
C GLN A 273 -43.37 -39.32 -9.32
N ILE A 274 -43.70 -38.30 -8.53
CA ILE A 274 -42.74 -37.50 -7.77
C ILE A 274 -43.04 -37.73 -6.31
N PHE A 275 -42.02 -38.12 -5.55
CA PHE A 275 -42.16 -38.41 -4.13
C PHE A 275 -41.03 -37.79 -3.33
N THR A 276 -41.23 -37.68 -2.02
CA THR A 276 -40.21 -37.20 -1.08
C THR A 276 -39.93 -38.28 -0.05
N PHE A 277 -38.64 -38.61 0.09
CA PHE A 277 -38.13 -39.48 1.13
C PHE A 277 -37.50 -38.61 2.24
N THR A 278 -37.88 -38.82 3.49
CA THR A 278 -37.37 -38.04 4.62
C THR A 278 -37.09 -38.91 5.85
N LYS A 279 -35.87 -38.86 6.38
CA LYS A 279 -35.54 -39.29 7.74
C LYS A 279 -35.71 -38.13 8.70
N ARG A 280 -36.51 -38.30 9.76
CA ARG A 280 -36.80 -37.22 10.72
C ARG A 280 -35.64 -37.01 11.69
N GLY A 281 -34.88 -35.94 11.50
CA GLY A 281 -33.87 -35.49 12.47
C GLY A 281 -32.94 -36.62 12.92
N ASN A 282 -32.78 -36.76 14.23
CA ASN A 282 -32.00 -37.82 14.87
C ASN A 282 -32.83 -39.06 15.25
N THR A 283 -34.00 -39.26 14.65
CA THR A 283 -34.85 -40.43 14.92
C THR A 283 -34.61 -41.54 13.91
N ASN A 284 -35.11 -42.74 14.23
CA ASN A 284 -35.14 -43.89 13.31
C ASN A 284 -36.36 -43.86 12.36
N SER A 285 -37.20 -42.83 12.45
CA SER A 285 -38.43 -42.75 11.64
C SER A 285 -38.17 -42.19 10.25
N VAL A 286 -38.63 -42.94 9.26
CA VAL A 286 -38.52 -42.61 7.84
C VAL A 286 -39.92 -42.43 7.24
N LEU A 287 -40.06 -41.40 6.40
CA LEU A 287 -41.27 -41.08 5.68
C LEU A 287 -41.02 -41.23 4.20
N LEU A 288 -42.03 -41.74 3.51
CA LEU A 288 -42.13 -41.71 2.08
C LEU A 288 -43.49 -41.10 1.73
N LEU A 289 -43.48 -39.93 1.10
CA LEU A 289 -44.67 -39.13 0.82
C LEU A 289 -44.84 -38.96 -0.69
N GLY A 290 -46.09 -38.95 -1.17
CA GLY A 290 -46.38 -38.84 -2.61
C GLY A 290 -46.21 -40.15 -3.37
N VAL A 291 -46.49 -41.27 -2.71
CA VAL A 291 -46.38 -42.63 -3.26
C VAL A 291 -47.71 -43.35 -3.27
#